data_AF-A0A2A4RPX5-F1
#
_entry.id   AF-A0A2A4RPX5-F1
#
_cell.length_a   1.000
_cell.length_b   1.000
_cell.length_c   1.000
_cell.angle_alpha   90.00
_cell.angle_beta   90.00
_cell.angle_gamma   90.00
#
_symmetry.space_group_name_H-M   'P 1'
#
loop_
_entity.id
_entity.type
_entity.pdbx_description
1 polymer ?
#
loop_
_entity_poly.entity_id
_entity_poly.type
_entity_poly.pdbx_seq_one_letter_code
_entity_poly.pdbx_strand_id
1 'polypeptide(L)'
;MTPPDFNTTHWIAWVVLIPLMGSMLCFLWPRRAKLLGMITAFTTAGAVLALYRQLLEQGAIRYAVGGWGAPLGIDLYADGLSVLMLLMSALVGLGVSFYAIGYFKWDHANPAGFWPLWLLMWTGLNGLFLAGDIFNLYVTLELLGLSAVALAGSKDALSGAMRYLLVSLRS
;
A
#
# COMPACT_ATOMS: atom_id res chain seq x y z
N MET A 1 -29.54 -8.54 3.12
CA MET A 1 -28.26 -8.07 3.66
C MET A 1 -28.05 -8.77 4.98
N THR A 2 -27.18 -9.78 5.00
CA THR A 2 -26.70 -10.32 6.28
C THR A 2 -25.88 -9.24 6.97
N PRO A 3 -25.98 -9.07 8.29
CA PRO A 3 -25.13 -8.14 9.03
C PRO A 3 -23.66 -8.51 8.79
N PRO A 4 -22.72 -7.54 8.78
CA PRO A 4 -21.31 -7.84 8.63
C PRO A 4 -20.84 -8.70 9.81
N ASP A 5 -20.31 -9.88 9.50
CA ASP A 5 -19.78 -10.81 10.49
C ASP A 5 -18.45 -10.28 11.02
N PHE A 6 -18.51 -9.45 12.07
CA PHE A 6 -17.32 -8.87 12.75
C PHE A 6 -16.33 -9.92 13.31
N ASN A 7 -16.66 -11.21 13.20
CA ASN A 7 -15.89 -12.33 13.72
C ASN A 7 -15.02 -13.00 12.63
N THR A 8 -15.06 -12.53 11.39
CA THR A 8 -14.14 -12.98 10.32
C THR A 8 -12.96 -12.02 10.21
N THR A 9 -11.74 -12.53 10.40
CA THR A 9 -10.53 -11.72 10.20
C THR A 9 -10.44 -11.32 8.73
N HIS A 10 -10.77 -10.07 8.41
CA HIS A 10 -10.72 -9.55 7.05
C HIS A 10 -9.28 -9.22 6.65
N TRP A 11 -8.52 -10.23 6.19
CA TRP A 11 -7.14 -10.07 5.72
C TRP A 11 -6.99 -9.01 4.63
N ILE A 12 -8.04 -8.80 3.84
CA ILE A 12 -8.10 -7.77 2.78
C ILE A 12 -7.80 -6.36 3.30
N ALA A 13 -8.29 -6.00 4.48
CA ALA A 13 -8.00 -4.69 5.08
C ALA A 13 -6.55 -4.62 5.60
N TRP A 14 -6.07 -5.69 6.21
CA TRP A 14 -4.72 -5.76 6.77
C TRP A 14 -3.62 -5.64 5.71
N VAL A 15 -3.85 -6.14 4.49
CA VAL A 15 -2.93 -5.99 3.35
C VAL A 15 -2.64 -4.51 3.03
N VAL A 16 -3.60 -3.61 3.27
CA VAL A 16 -3.41 -2.16 3.09
C VAL A 16 -2.94 -1.49 4.39
N LEU A 17 -3.51 -1.86 5.53
CA LEU A 17 -3.23 -1.19 6.81
C LEU A 17 -1.82 -1.47 7.36
N ILE A 18 -1.28 -2.67 7.17
CA ILE A 18 0.06 -3.03 7.69
C ILE A 18 1.15 -2.12 7.08
N PRO A 19 1.30 -2.00 5.74
CA PRO A 19 2.32 -1.13 5.17
C PRO A 19 2.06 0.36 5.50
N LEU A 20 0.79 0.77 5.64
CA LEU A 20 0.44 2.14 6.03
C LEU A 20 0.93 2.46 7.45
N MET A 21 0.61 1.59 8.41
CA MET A 21 1.07 1.72 9.79
C MET A 21 2.59 1.66 9.87
N GLY A 22 3.22 0.74 9.13
CA GLY A 22 4.68 0.65 9.06
C GLY A 22 5.33 1.90 8.51
N SER A 23 4.73 2.54 7.50
CA SER A 23 5.16 3.85 6.98
C SER A 23 5.15 4.91 8.07
N MET A 24 4.04 5.05 8.78
CA MET A 24 3.89 6.01 9.89
C MET A 24 4.91 5.76 11.01
N LEU A 25 5.11 4.49 11.40
CA LEU A 25 6.09 4.12 12.42
C LEU A 25 7.53 4.42 11.97
N CYS A 26 7.86 4.16 10.71
CA CYS A 26 9.16 4.52 10.14
C CYS A 26 9.40 6.03 10.14
N PHE A 27 8.35 6.81 9.84
CA PHE A 27 8.41 8.27 9.86
C PHE A 27 8.63 8.82 11.28
N LEU A 28 7.93 8.28 12.28
CA LEU A 28 8.05 8.70 13.68
C LEU A 28 9.37 8.26 14.34
N TRP A 29 9.91 7.09 13.96
CA TRP A 29 11.15 6.55 14.50
C TRP A 29 12.22 6.31 13.42
N PRO A 30 12.80 7.38 12.85
CA PRO A 30 13.74 7.27 11.71
C PRO A 30 14.97 6.42 12.03
N ARG A 31 15.45 6.45 13.29
CA ARG A 31 16.58 5.61 13.75
C ARG A 31 16.29 4.10 13.66
N ARG A 32 15.02 3.70 13.74
CA ARG A 32 14.57 2.30 13.67
C ARG A 32 13.86 1.97 12.36
N ALA A 33 13.74 2.93 11.44
CA ALA A 33 12.96 2.78 10.21
C ALA A 33 13.37 1.57 9.36
N LYS A 34 14.67 1.23 9.33
CA LYS A 34 15.15 0.02 8.65
C LYS A 34 14.60 -1.28 9.25
N LEU A 35 14.64 -1.39 10.58
CA LEU A 35 14.14 -2.58 11.27
C LEU A 35 12.61 -2.65 11.15
N LEU A 36 11.94 -1.53 11.42
CA LEU A 36 10.49 -1.42 11.31
C LEU A 36 10.02 -1.76 9.90
N GLY A 37 10.64 -1.17 8.87
CA GLY A 37 10.25 -1.39 7.50
C GLY A 37 10.46 -2.81 7.02
N MET A 38 11.50 -3.51 7.49
CA MET A 38 11.65 -4.94 7.22
C MET A 38 10.58 -5.80 7.89
N ILE A 39 10.29 -5.54 9.16
CA ILE A 39 9.21 -6.22 9.87
C ILE A 39 7.88 -5.99 9.13
N THR A 40 7.62 -4.75 8.71
CA THR A 40 6.44 -4.38 7.91
C THR A 40 6.41 -5.11 6.57
N ALA A 41 7.53 -5.20 5.85
CA ALA A 41 7.59 -5.88 4.55
C ALA A 41 7.22 -7.37 4.68
N PHE A 42 7.78 -8.06 5.67
CA PHE A 42 7.46 -9.47 5.95
C PHE A 42 6.02 -9.68 6.41
N THR A 43 5.53 -8.83 7.31
CA THR A 43 4.14 -8.92 7.79
C THR A 43 3.14 -8.61 6.68
N THR A 44 3.45 -7.68 5.77
CA THR A 44 2.63 -7.41 4.58
C THR A 44 2.59 -8.63 3.65
N ALA A 45 3.73 -9.24 3.35
CA ALA A 45 3.77 -10.47 2.54
C ALA A 45 3.00 -11.62 3.20
N GLY A 46 3.11 -11.77 4.53
CA GLY A 46 2.32 -12.74 5.31
C GLY A 46 0.82 -12.49 5.21
N ALA A 47 0.38 -11.23 5.28
CA ALA A 47 -1.03 -10.87 5.13
C ALA A 47 -1.56 -11.16 3.72
N VAL A 48 -0.75 -10.93 2.68
CA VAL A 48 -1.12 -11.28 1.30
C VAL A 48 -1.27 -12.80 1.14
N LEU A 49 -0.38 -13.60 1.74
CA LEU A 49 -0.50 -15.07 1.75
C LEU A 49 -1.75 -15.53 2.50
N ALA A 50 -2.11 -14.88 3.61
CA ALA A 50 -3.33 -15.18 4.35
C ALA A 50 -4.59 -14.83 3.53
N LEU A 51 -4.60 -13.69 2.84
CA LEU A 51 -5.67 -13.31 1.92
C LEU A 51 -5.80 -14.32 0.77
N TYR A 52 -4.69 -14.79 0.20
CA TYR A 52 -4.72 -15.82 -0.84
C TYR A 52 -5.36 -17.11 -0.35
N ARG A 53 -5.03 -17.58 0.86
CA ARG A 53 -5.69 -18.77 1.44
C ARG A 53 -7.19 -18.54 1.64
N GLN A 54 -7.57 -17.35 2.11
CA GLN A 54 -8.98 -17.00 2.27
C GLN A 54 -9.72 -17.03 0.92
N LEU A 55 -9.10 -16.51 -0.15
CA LEU A 55 -9.66 -16.53 -1.50
C LEU A 55 -9.88 -17.97 -2.01
N LEU A 56 -8.95 -18.89 -1.74
CA LEU A 56 -9.09 -20.29 -2.15
C LEU A 56 -10.27 -20.99 -1.47
N GLU A 57 -10.58 -20.63 -0.23
CA GLU A 57 -11.66 -21.23 0.55
C GLU A 57 -13.03 -20.60 0.24
N GLN A 58 -13.07 -19.27 0.04
CA GLN A 58 -14.30 -18.47 0.04
C GLN A 58 -14.66 -17.89 -1.33
N GLY A 59 -13.74 -17.94 -2.30
CA GLY A 59 -13.87 -17.25 -3.57
C GLY A 59 -13.59 -15.74 -3.44
N ALA A 60 -14.17 -14.93 -4.32
CA ALA A 60 -13.96 -13.49 -4.32
C ALA A 60 -14.51 -12.84 -3.03
N ILE A 61 -13.74 -11.88 -2.48
CA ILE A 61 -14.02 -11.24 -1.20
C ILE A 61 -14.30 -9.76 -1.45
N ARG A 62 -15.37 -9.23 -0.84
CA ARG A 62 -15.69 -7.81 -0.85
C ARG A 62 -15.79 -7.29 0.59
N TYR A 63 -15.21 -6.13 0.85
CA TYR A 63 -15.15 -5.54 2.17
C TYR A 63 -15.36 -4.02 2.12
N ALA A 64 -16.50 -3.57 2.64
CA ALA A 64 -16.79 -2.16 2.84
C ALA A 64 -16.16 -1.68 4.16
N VAL A 65 -15.10 -0.88 4.06
CA VAL A 65 -14.40 -0.31 5.21
C VAL A 65 -15.35 0.61 5.97
N GLY A 66 -15.43 0.41 7.30
CA GLY A 66 -16.27 1.24 8.17
C GLY A 66 -17.78 1.01 8.01
N GLY A 67 -18.21 0.01 7.24
CA GLY A 67 -19.62 -0.33 7.04
C GLY A 67 -20.36 0.56 6.04
N TRP A 68 -19.66 1.51 5.41
CA TRP A 68 -20.20 2.37 4.35
C TRP A 68 -19.71 1.84 3.00
N GLY A 69 -20.64 1.47 2.12
CA GLY A 69 -20.31 1.13 0.73
C GLY A 69 -20.08 2.38 -0.12
N ALA A 70 -19.70 2.17 -1.37
CA ALA A 70 -19.65 3.24 -2.37
C ALA A 70 -20.99 4.03 -2.42
N PRO A 71 -20.98 5.36 -2.64
CA PRO A 71 -19.87 6.18 -3.14
C PRO A 71 -19.06 6.93 -2.07
N LEU A 72 -19.47 6.93 -0.80
CA LEU A 72 -18.80 7.68 0.29
C LEU A 72 -17.85 6.83 1.14
N GLY A 73 -17.85 5.51 0.97
CA GLY A 73 -17.02 4.57 1.72
C GLY A 73 -15.95 3.90 0.87
N ILE A 74 -14.93 3.32 1.53
CA ILE A 74 -13.85 2.59 0.86
C ILE A 74 -14.30 1.14 0.69
N ASP A 75 -14.64 0.76 -0.54
CA ASP A 75 -14.92 -0.63 -0.90
C ASP A 75 -13.68 -1.36 -1.42
N LEU A 76 -13.28 -2.43 -0.74
CA LEU A 76 -12.18 -3.30 -1.12
C LEU A 76 -12.72 -4.57 -1.77
N TYR A 77 -12.17 -4.92 -2.92
CA TYR A 77 -12.55 -6.11 -3.68
C TYR A 77 -11.31 -6.94 -4.01
N ALA A 78 -11.34 -8.24 -3.68
CA ALA A 78 -10.28 -9.18 -3.96
C ALA A 78 -10.81 -10.37 -4.75
N ASP A 79 -10.31 -10.53 -5.97
CA ASP A 79 -10.50 -11.71 -6.82
C ASP A 79 -9.16 -12.39 -7.14
N GLY A 80 -9.18 -13.41 -8.01
CA GLY A 80 -7.98 -14.14 -8.41
C GLY A 80 -6.91 -13.26 -9.05
N LEU A 81 -7.32 -12.28 -9.87
CA LEU A 81 -6.38 -11.36 -10.52
C LEU A 81 -5.75 -10.40 -9.50
N SER A 82 -6.58 -9.82 -8.63
CA SER A 82 -6.15 -8.90 -7.57
C SER A 82 -5.13 -9.56 -6.65
N VAL A 83 -5.42 -10.78 -6.19
CA VAL A 83 -4.52 -11.54 -5.32
C VAL A 83 -3.23 -11.95 -6.05
N LEU A 84 -3.29 -12.30 -7.33
CA LEU A 84 -2.08 -12.57 -8.13
C LEU A 84 -1.18 -11.32 -8.21
N MET A 85 -1.75 -10.15 -8.47
CA MET A 85 -1.02 -8.88 -8.50
C MET A 85 -0.41 -8.54 -7.13
N LEU A 86 -1.14 -8.77 -6.03
CA LEU A 86 -0.64 -8.60 -4.67
C LEU A 86 0.51 -9.55 -4.35
N LEU A 87 0.44 -10.82 -4.75
CA LEU A 87 1.52 -11.79 -4.55
C LEU A 87 2.79 -11.40 -5.30
N MET A 88 2.66 -11.00 -6.57
CA MET A 88 3.79 -10.50 -7.37
C MET A 88 4.40 -9.25 -6.74
N SER A 89 3.55 -8.33 -6.30
CA SER A 89 3.99 -7.09 -5.63
C SER A 89 4.64 -7.37 -4.28
N ALA A 90 4.19 -8.38 -3.54
CA ALA A 90 4.83 -8.79 -2.30
C ALA A 90 6.21 -9.40 -2.53
N LEU A 91 6.38 -10.20 -3.58
CA LEU A 91 7.67 -10.76 -3.97
C LEU A 91 8.67 -9.66 -4.35
N VAL A 92 8.27 -8.75 -5.24
CA VAL A 92 9.09 -7.60 -5.65
C VAL A 92 9.35 -6.69 -4.45
N GLY A 93 8.33 -6.44 -3.63
CA GLY A 93 8.40 -5.56 -2.47
C GLY A 93 9.40 -6.04 -1.41
N LEU A 94 9.42 -7.36 -1.16
CA LEU A 94 10.46 -7.98 -0.33
C LEU A 94 11.84 -7.83 -0.97
N GLY A 95 11.97 -8.11 -2.27
CA GLY A 95 13.23 -7.97 -3.00
C GLY A 95 13.83 -6.56 -2.90
N VAL A 96 13.01 -5.53 -3.11
CA VAL A 96 13.41 -4.11 -2.97
C VAL A 96 13.79 -3.80 -1.52
N SER A 97 13.00 -4.26 -0.55
CA SER A 97 13.28 -4.03 0.89
C SER A 97 14.61 -4.65 1.32
N PHE A 98 14.91 -5.86 0.85
CA PHE A 98 16.20 -6.52 1.08
C PHE A 98 17.35 -5.81 0.39
N TYR A 99 17.18 -5.41 -0.87
CA TYR A 99 18.20 -4.67 -1.61
C TYR A 99 18.54 -3.34 -0.92
N ALA A 100 17.53 -2.60 -0.46
CA ALA A 100 17.69 -1.33 0.24
C ALA A 100 18.54 -1.45 1.51
N ILE A 101 18.48 -2.57 2.24
CA ILE A 101 19.34 -2.83 3.42
C ILE A 101 20.82 -2.76 3.05
N GLY A 102 21.20 -3.33 1.91
CA GLY A 102 22.57 -3.40 1.43
C GLY A 102 23.01 -2.08 0.81
N TYR A 103 22.16 -1.51 -0.04
CA TYR A 103 22.41 -0.24 -0.73
C TYR A 103 22.74 0.90 0.26
N PHE A 104 21.90 1.12 1.27
CA PHE A 104 22.11 2.17 2.28
C PHE A 104 23.13 1.84 3.37
N LYS A 105 23.70 0.63 3.39
CA LYS A 105 24.86 0.33 4.24
C LYS A 105 26.16 0.84 3.60
N TRP A 106 26.22 0.90 2.28
CA TRP A 106 27.42 1.28 1.53
C TRP A 106 27.40 2.74 1.11
N ASP A 107 26.23 3.21 0.68
CA ASP A 107 26.02 4.62 0.34
C ASP A 107 25.54 5.35 1.60
N HIS A 108 26.36 6.26 2.15
CA HIS A 108 26.08 6.97 3.42
C HIS A 108 24.85 7.90 3.32
N ALA A 109 24.27 8.05 2.13
CA ALA A 109 22.99 8.67 1.91
C ALA A 109 21.87 7.63 2.10
N ASN A 110 21.50 7.32 3.34
CA ASN A 110 20.13 6.87 3.59
C ASN A 110 19.27 8.14 3.67
N PRO A 111 18.58 8.57 2.59
CA PRO A 111 17.67 9.68 2.71
C PRO A 111 16.65 9.27 3.75
N ALA A 112 16.56 10.04 4.84
CA ALA A 112 15.73 9.71 6.00
C ALA A 112 14.25 9.40 5.65
N GLY A 113 13.82 9.73 4.43
CA GLY A 113 12.51 9.43 3.88
C GLY A 113 12.34 8.10 3.12
N PHE A 114 13.38 7.28 2.85
CA PHE A 114 13.21 6.08 2.01
C PHE A 114 12.16 5.12 2.56
N TRP A 115 12.35 4.59 3.77
CA TRP A 115 11.46 3.58 4.36
C TRP A 115 10.00 4.04 4.51
N PRO A 116 9.70 5.24 5.05
CA PRO A 116 8.32 5.69 5.13
C PRO A 116 7.69 5.88 3.74
N LEU A 117 8.39 6.47 2.78
CA LEU A 117 7.86 6.68 1.42
C LEU A 117 7.70 5.37 0.65
N TRP A 118 8.64 4.44 0.79
CA TRP A 118 8.58 3.11 0.19
C TRP A 118 7.37 2.32 0.67
N LEU A 119 7.13 2.29 1.99
CA LEU A 119 5.98 1.60 2.57
C LEU A 119 4.65 2.30 2.24
N LEU A 120 4.66 3.63 2.11
CA LEU A 120 3.48 4.38 1.66
C LEU A 120 3.16 4.07 0.19
N MET A 121 4.18 3.96 -0.66
CA MET A 121 4.03 3.54 -2.06
C MET A 121 3.46 2.12 -2.15
N TRP A 122 3.98 1.18 -1.35
CA TRP A 122 3.46 -0.19 -1.30
C TRP A 122 2.01 -0.23 -0.78
N THR A 123 1.65 0.63 0.17
CA THR A 123 0.24 0.81 0.60
C THR A 123 -0.65 1.22 -0.56
N GLY A 124 -0.25 2.26 -1.32
CA GLY A 124 -0.99 2.73 -2.49
C GLY A 124 -1.14 1.64 -3.55
N LEU A 125 -0.08 0.87 -3.81
CA LEU A 125 -0.08 -0.23 -4.76
C LEU A 125 -1.03 -1.36 -4.34
N ASN A 126 -1.02 -1.74 -3.07
CA ASN A 126 -1.95 -2.74 -2.53
C ASN A 126 -3.40 -2.25 -2.60
N GLY A 127 -3.64 -1.00 -2.25
CA GLY A 127 -4.96 -0.37 -2.36
C GLY A 127 -5.47 -0.31 -3.79
N LEU A 128 -4.60 -0.03 -4.76
CA LEU A 128 -4.93 0.03 -6.18
C LEU A 128 -5.46 -1.32 -6.69
N PHE A 129 -4.78 -2.42 -6.34
CA PHE A 129 -5.22 -3.76 -6.74
C PHE A 129 -6.49 -4.24 -6.02
N LEU A 130 -6.79 -3.66 -4.86
CA LEU A 130 -7.97 -4.00 -4.08
C LEU A 130 -9.13 -3.03 -4.29
N ALA A 131 -9.02 -2.05 -5.18
CA ALA A 131 -10.04 -1.03 -5.34
C ALA A 131 -11.32 -1.62 -5.95
N GLY A 132 -12.44 -1.52 -5.23
CA GLY A 132 -13.75 -1.96 -5.69
C GLY A 132 -14.52 -0.94 -6.56
N ASP A 133 -14.05 0.30 -6.64
CA ASP A 133 -14.69 1.38 -7.39
C ASP A 133 -13.67 2.41 -7.92
N ILE A 134 -14.14 3.32 -8.79
CA ILE A 134 -13.30 4.36 -9.43
C ILE A 134 -12.79 5.38 -8.42
N PHE A 135 -13.53 5.66 -7.35
CA PHE A 135 -13.11 6.62 -6.34
C PHE A 135 -11.88 6.09 -5.58
N ASN A 136 -11.92 4.84 -5.12
CA ASN A 136 -10.80 4.17 -4.49
C ASN A 136 -9.61 4.02 -5.45
N LEU A 137 -9.85 3.73 -6.74
CA LEU A 137 -8.78 3.74 -7.75
C LEU A 137 -8.10 5.10 -7.83
N TYR A 138 -8.88 6.19 -7.90
CA TYR A 138 -8.33 7.55 -7.93
C TYR A 138 -7.48 7.86 -6.70
N VAL A 139 -8.02 7.64 -5.49
CA VAL A 139 -7.32 7.93 -4.22
C VAL A 139 -6.03 7.13 -4.11
N THR A 140 -6.05 5.84 -4.50
CA THR A 140 -4.87 4.97 -4.42
C THR A 140 -3.83 5.31 -5.48
N LEU A 141 -4.24 5.73 -6.69
CA LEU A 141 -3.33 6.25 -7.72
C LEU A 141 -2.65 7.56 -7.28
N GLU A 142 -3.37 8.47 -6.65
CA GLU A 142 -2.78 9.69 -6.10
C GLU A 142 -1.76 9.38 -5.00
N LEU A 143 -2.12 8.51 -4.05
CA LEU A 143 -1.22 8.08 -2.99
C LEU A 143 0.04 7.40 -3.55
N LEU A 144 -0.12 6.51 -4.52
CA LEU A 144 0.97 5.81 -5.19
C LEU A 144 1.88 6.81 -5.93
N GLY A 145 1.29 7.73 -6.70
CA GLY A 145 2.00 8.73 -7.49
C GLY A 145 2.79 9.71 -6.62
N LEU A 146 2.17 10.28 -5.59
CA LEU A 146 2.83 11.19 -4.64
C LEU A 146 3.98 10.50 -3.92
N SER A 147 3.79 9.25 -3.50
CA SER A 147 4.83 8.46 -2.83
C SER A 147 6.00 8.16 -3.77
N ALA A 148 5.72 7.75 -5.01
CA ALA A 148 6.75 7.46 -6.02
C ALA A 148 7.57 8.70 -6.39
N VAL A 149 6.90 9.84 -6.60
CA VAL A 149 7.54 11.13 -6.90
C VAL A 149 8.42 11.59 -5.74
N ALA A 150 7.91 11.50 -4.51
CA ALA A 150 8.68 11.84 -3.32
C ALA A 150 9.90 10.92 -3.14
N LEU A 151 9.74 9.62 -3.42
CA LEU A 151 10.82 8.63 -3.32
C LEU A 151 11.90 8.84 -4.39
N ALA A 152 11.53 9.29 -5.60
CA ALA A 152 12.47 9.61 -6.67
C ALA A 152 13.32 10.87 -6.38
N GLY A 153 12.97 11.67 -5.37
CA GLY A 153 13.76 12.83 -4.94
C GLY A 153 13.82 14.00 -5.93
N SER A 154 13.01 13.96 -7.00
CA SER A 154 13.03 14.98 -8.05
C SER A 154 12.09 16.14 -7.72
N LYS A 155 12.67 17.33 -7.48
CA LYS A 155 11.92 18.61 -7.38
C LYS A 155 11.09 18.88 -8.64
N ASP A 156 11.57 18.42 -9.80
CA ASP A 156 10.86 18.57 -11.08
C ASP A 156 9.68 17.62 -11.20
N ALA A 157 9.78 16.39 -10.67
CA ALA A 157 8.67 15.45 -10.62
C ALA A 157 7.56 15.92 -9.65
N LEU A 158 7.94 16.54 -8.52
CA LEU A 158 7.00 17.18 -7.60
C LEU A 158 6.28 18.36 -8.27
N SER A 159 7.01 19.14 -9.08
CA SER A 159 6.42 20.22 -9.88
C SER A 159 5.46 19.70 -10.96
N GLY A 160 5.78 18.57 -11.58
CA GLY A 160 4.93 17.90 -12.56
C GLY A 160 3.64 17.37 -11.96
N ALA A 161 3.71 16.71 -10.81
CA ALA A 161 2.55 16.24 -10.06
C ALA A 161 1.67 17.41 -9.60
N MET A 162 2.25 18.50 -9.07
CA MET A 162 1.48 19.70 -8.72
C MET A 162 0.83 20.36 -9.94
N ARG A 163 1.51 20.42 -11.09
CA ARG A 163 0.92 20.93 -12.33
C ARG A 163 -0.25 20.08 -12.80
N TYR A 164 -0.16 18.76 -12.68
CA TYR A 164 -1.24 17.85 -13.04
C TYR A 164 -2.46 18.04 -12.11
N LEU A 165 -2.22 18.16 -10.82
CA LEU A 165 -3.26 18.40 -9.80
C LEU A 165 -3.96 19.76 -10.00
N LEU A 166 -3.20 20.81 -10.33
CA LEU A 166 -3.73 22.14 -10.68
C LEU A 166 -4.53 22.15 -11.98
N VAL A 167 -4.14 21.36 -12.98
CA VAL A 167 -4.91 21.21 -14.22
C VAL A 167 -6.22 20.49 -13.94
N SER A 168 -6.20 19.43 -13.15
CA SER A 168 -7.39 18.64 -12.78
C SER A 168 -8.38 19.41 -11.89
N LEU A 169 -7.93 20.45 -11.18
CA LEU A 169 -8.79 21.36 -10.39
C LEU A 169 -9.39 22.51 -11.22
N ARG A 170 -8.89 22.74 -12.44
CA ARG A 170 -9.35 23.82 -13.32
C ARG A 170 -10.34 23.34 -14.39
N SER A 171 -10.40 22.04 -14.65
CA SER A 171 -11.40 21.38 -15.52
C SER A 171 -12.62 20.95 -14.73
#